data_AF-A0A1H0C0G8-F1
#
_entry.id   AF-A0A1H0C0G8-F1
#
_cell.length_a   1.000
_cell.length_b   1.000
_cell.length_c   1.000
_cell.angle_alpha   90.00
_cell.angle_beta   90.00
_cell.angle_gamma   90.00
#
_symmetry.space_group_name_H-M   'P 1'
#
loop_
_entity.id
_entity.type
_entity.pdbx_description
1 polymer ?
#
loop_
_entity_poly.entity_id
_entity_poly.type
_entity_poly.pdbx_seq_one_letter_code
_entity_poly.pdbx_strand_id
1 'polypeptide(L)'
;MSFLKNSSIRLKILAITASISALAAVSLAYTSLRFEQADGRYIRFVNSEGQANTNIVAAARHMQSVAYRAYQLTAYSPDAKDFEEVASSYDKNAQRMFDRLNAAIAAYPEGRTELEAFQAKATAIKVGLDKAVVAAKGNRDMNALAVLGAVDPKIDELATSLREWNENMEKQVADGIRDLSEANHDTVFRSATLLALAIALTIAASMAVASFGILRPIARLRHQMMRLAEGDLSVNVEEATRGDEVGQMAKSVITFKENAEHRWRLEQDAQELERATEEAQRHRTAEKARHDAEIDFAVTTLATALNALSAGDVTHRISTPFAGSFDRIRQDFNASVEKLEYTLGAVSANARSISASAAEIRSAADDLAQRTEQQAASVEETAAALEEITTTTRDATLRAQEAEDLVRKAHQAAQTSGSVVGEAVSAMQAIATSSSEINNIIGVIDNIAFQTNLLALNAGVEAARAGEAGKGFAVVAQEVRELAQRSAQAAREIKSLITTSGEQVKSGVNLVGQTGIALQEIVSHVEEINNRVRSINTAAREQVVGLQEINGAITMIDQTTQRNAAMVEESNAASHGLATDIAELNQLLEQFVVSERPTTAAPYSRAA
;
A
#
# COMPACT_ATOMS: atom_id res chain seq x y z
N MET A 1 54.17 -31.35 -8.29
CA MET A 1 55.21 -30.89 -7.32
C MET A 1 56.33 -30.05 -7.95
N SER A 2 56.70 -30.21 -9.23
CA SER A 2 57.76 -29.39 -9.88
C SER A 2 57.49 -27.87 -9.81
N PHE A 3 56.25 -27.44 -10.08
CA PHE A 3 55.84 -26.03 -9.97
C PHE A 3 56.09 -25.44 -8.58
N LEU A 4 55.76 -26.17 -7.51
CA LEU A 4 55.97 -25.71 -6.13
C LEU A 4 57.45 -25.62 -5.72
N LYS A 5 58.33 -26.36 -6.40
CA LYS A 5 59.77 -26.42 -6.10
C LYS A 5 60.57 -25.30 -6.77
N ASN A 6 60.10 -24.80 -7.92
CA ASN A 6 60.89 -23.91 -8.79
C ASN A 6 60.23 -22.55 -9.07
N SER A 7 59.00 -22.33 -8.61
CA SER A 7 58.31 -21.04 -8.80
C SER A 7 58.57 -20.08 -7.65
N SER A 8 58.66 -18.78 -7.96
CA SER A 8 58.88 -17.73 -6.97
C SER A 8 57.74 -17.67 -5.94
N ILE A 9 58.05 -17.23 -4.71
CA ILE A 9 57.05 -17.05 -3.65
C ILE A 9 55.97 -16.06 -4.12
N ARG A 10 56.36 -14.97 -4.80
CA ARG A 10 55.41 -14.00 -5.38
C ARG A 10 54.46 -14.64 -6.40
N LEU A 11 54.96 -15.48 -7.30
CA LEU A 11 54.14 -16.14 -8.33
C LEU A 11 53.15 -17.12 -7.70
N LYS A 12 53.55 -17.82 -6.63
CA LYS A 12 52.65 -18.71 -5.87
C LYS A 12 51.50 -17.93 -5.20
N ILE A 13 51.79 -16.78 -4.60
CA ILE A 13 50.76 -15.91 -3.99
C ILE A 13 49.83 -15.32 -5.05
N LEU A 14 50.39 -14.79 -6.15
CA LEU A 14 49.62 -14.24 -7.28
C LEU A 14 48.72 -15.29 -7.94
N ALA A 15 49.19 -16.53 -8.09
CA ALA A 15 48.37 -17.61 -8.63
C ALA A 15 47.16 -17.90 -7.74
N ILE A 16 47.32 -17.87 -6.41
CA ILE A 16 46.23 -18.08 -5.45
C ILE A 16 45.21 -16.93 -5.53
N THR A 17 45.67 -15.68 -5.48
CA THR A 17 44.77 -14.51 -5.51
C THR A 17 44.05 -14.39 -6.85
N ALA A 18 44.74 -14.62 -7.97
CA ALA A 18 44.11 -14.64 -9.29
C ALA A 18 43.05 -15.74 -9.44
N SER A 19 43.27 -16.92 -8.83
CA SER A 19 42.30 -18.01 -8.85
C SER A 19 41.02 -17.68 -8.08
N ILE A 20 41.15 -17.03 -6.92
CA ILE A 20 40.02 -16.60 -6.09
C ILE A 20 39.22 -15.51 -6.81
N SER A 21 39.90 -14.51 -7.39
CA SER A 21 39.24 -13.44 -8.15
C SER A 21 38.52 -13.96 -9.39
N ALA A 22 39.11 -14.93 -10.11
CA ALA A 22 38.47 -15.55 -11.27
C ALA A 22 37.21 -16.35 -10.88
N LEU A 23 37.25 -17.10 -9.77
CA LEU A 23 36.09 -17.82 -9.23
C LEU A 23 34.96 -16.87 -8.82
N ALA A 24 35.30 -15.78 -8.13
CA ALA A 24 34.31 -14.76 -7.76
C ALA A 24 33.66 -14.12 -8.99
N ALA A 25 34.44 -13.78 -10.02
CA ALA A 25 33.93 -13.20 -11.26
C ALA A 25 33.00 -14.15 -12.02
N VAL A 26 33.35 -15.44 -12.12
CA VAL A 26 32.50 -16.45 -12.77
C VAL A 26 31.20 -16.69 -12.01
N SER A 27 31.25 -16.75 -10.68
CA SER A 27 30.06 -16.91 -9.84
C SER A 27 29.12 -15.71 -9.95
N LEU A 28 29.67 -14.50 -9.96
CA LEU A 28 28.91 -13.27 -10.13
C LEU A 28 28.25 -13.22 -11.51
N ALA A 29 29.00 -13.53 -12.57
CA ALA A 29 28.47 -13.59 -13.93
C ALA A 29 27.34 -14.64 -14.08
N TYR A 30 27.52 -15.84 -13.52
CA TYR A 30 26.50 -16.89 -13.53
C TYR A 30 25.21 -16.43 -12.82
N THR A 31 25.35 -15.84 -11.64
CA THR A 31 24.21 -15.38 -10.84
C THR A 31 23.49 -14.24 -11.54
N SER A 32 24.23 -13.27 -12.10
CA SER A 32 23.65 -12.16 -12.85
C SER A 32 22.88 -12.61 -14.08
N LEU A 33 23.40 -13.57 -14.86
CA LEU A 33 22.71 -14.12 -16.03
C LEU A 33 21.41 -14.85 -15.65
N ARG A 34 21.39 -15.53 -14.49
CA ARG A 34 20.18 -16.20 -13.99
C ARG A 34 19.14 -15.22 -13.49
N PHE A 35 19.55 -14.16 -12.80
CA PHE A 35 18.65 -13.08 -12.38
C PHE A 35 18.02 -12.38 -13.58
N GLU A 36 18.80 -12.08 -14.63
CA GLU A 36 18.27 -11.45 -15.84
C GLU A 36 17.22 -12.33 -16.55
N GLN A 37 17.42 -13.65 -16.58
CA GLN A 37 16.42 -14.59 -17.10
C GLN A 37 15.14 -14.64 -16.26
N ALA A 38 15.27 -14.57 -14.94
CA ALA A 38 14.13 -14.56 -14.02
C ALA A 38 13.34 -13.24 -14.14
N ASP A 39 14.04 -12.12 -14.18
CA ASP A 39 13.45 -10.78 -14.36
C ASP A 39 12.71 -10.68 -15.70
N GLY A 40 13.30 -11.17 -16.79
CA GLY A 40 12.63 -11.21 -18.10
C GLY A 40 11.39 -12.12 -18.16
N ARG A 41 11.25 -13.11 -17.27
CA ARG A 41 10.01 -13.89 -17.10
C ARG A 41 8.99 -13.13 -16.25
N TYR A 42 9.43 -12.53 -15.15
CA TYR A 42 8.57 -11.72 -14.28
C TYR A 42 7.93 -10.55 -15.04
N ILE A 43 8.73 -9.80 -15.78
CA ILE A 43 8.28 -8.68 -16.61
C ILE A 43 7.25 -9.14 -17.64
N ARG A 44 7.41 -10.33 -18.24
CA ARG A 44 6.41 -10.89 -19.16
C ARG A 44 5.10 -11.22 -18.47
N PHE A 45 5.13 -11.90 -17.32
CA PHE A 45 3.91 -12.21 -16.56
C PHE A 45 3.13 -10.94 -16.18
N VAL A 46 3.83 -9.93 -15.67
CA VAL A 46 3.17 -8.69 -15.21
C VAL A 46 2.68 -7.85 -16.39
N ASN A 47 3.52 -7.62 -17.41
CA ASN A 47 3.20 -6.67 -18.48
C ASN A 47 2.40 -7.27 -19.64
N SER A 48 2.45 -8.59 -19.85
CA SER A 48 1.71 -9.26 -20.94
C SER A 48 0.40 -9.84 -20.42
N GLU A 49 0.50 -10.88 -19.59
CA GLU A 49 -0.64 -11.64 -19.06
C GLU A 49 -1.50 -10.80 -18.11
N GLY A 50 -0.88 -10.11 -17.14
CA GLY A 50 -1.59 -9.22 -16.21
C GLY A 50 -2.30 -8.05 -16.91
N GLN A 51 -1.66 -7.46 -17.93
CA GLN A 51 -2.26 -6.39 -18.71
C GLN A 51 -3.42 -6.88 -19.59
N ALA A 52 -3.28 -8.06 -20.21
CA ALA A 52 -4.37 -8.67 -20.96
C ALA A 52 -5.55 -9.02 -20.05
N ASN A 53 -5.30 -9.55 -18.85
CA ASN A 53 -6.36 -9.85 -17.89
C ASN A 53 -7.14 -8.61 -17.48
N THR A 54 -6.43 -7.55 -17.10
CA THR A 54 -7.05 -6.26 -16.73
C THR A 54 -7.92 -5.71 -17.86
N ASN A 55 -7.47 -5.82 -19.10
CA ASN A 55 -8.24 -5.38 -20.26
C ASN A 55 -9.46 -6.26 -20.52
N ILE A 56 -9.38 -7.58 -20.34
CA ILE A 56 -10.53 -8.49 -20.45
C ILE A 56 -11.58 -8.19 -19.39
N VAL A 57 -11.18 -8.01 -18.12
CA VAL A 57 -12.09 -7.61 -17.03
C VAL A 57 -12.78 -6.27 -17.34
N ALA A 58 -12.05 -5.31 -17.90
CA ALA A 58 -12.62 -4.03 -18.33
C ALA A 58 -13.59 -4.20 -19.51
N ALA A 59 -13.25 -5.02 -20.50
CA ALA A 59 -14.12 -5.32 -21.64
C ALA A 59 -15.44 -5.96 -21.19
N ALA A 60 -15.39 -6.94 -20.27
CA ALA A 60 -16.57 -7.60 -19.70
C ALA A 60 -17.51 -6.59 -19.00
N ARG A 61 -16.95 -5.67 -18.19
CA ARG A 61 -17.72 -4.60 -17.54
C ARG A 61 -18.40 -3.68 -18.56
N HIS A 62 -17.68 -3.28 -19.61
CA HIS A 62 -18.26 -2.46 -20.67
C HIS A 62 -19.36 -3.21 -21.43
N MET A 63 -19.19 -4.50 -21.72
CA MET A 63 -20.21 -5.34 -22.35
C MET A 63 -21.51 -5.37 -21.56
N GLN A 64 -21.42 -5.60 -20.24
CA GLN A 64 -22.59 -5.55 -19.35
C GLN A 64 -23.27 -4.17 -19.38
N SER A 65 -22.47 -3.08 -19.41
CA SER A 65 -23.01 -1.73 -19.54
C SER A 65 -23.71 -1.49 -20.88
N VAL A 66 -23.17 -2.01 -21.99
CA VAL A 66 -23.79 -1.92 -23.33
C VAL A 66 -25.13 -2.67 -23.34
N ALA A 67 -25.16 -3.90 -22.83
CA ALA A 67 -26.39 -4.69 -22.72
C ALA A 67 -27.45 -3.97 -21.89
N TYR A 68 -27.08 -3.51 -20.68
CA TYR A 68 -28.00 -2.77 -19.79
C TYR A 68 -28.54 -1.49 -20.44
N ARG A 69 -27.69 -0.72 -21.13
CA ARG A 69 -28.13 0.50 -21.82
C ARG A 69 -29.07 0.20 -22.98
N ALA A 70 -28.88 -0.91 -23.69
CA ALA A 70 -29.82 -1.33 -24.73
C ALA A 70 -31.21 -1.61 -24.15
N TYR A 71 -31.29 -2.23 -22.96
CA TYR A 71 -32.55 -2.39 -22.22
C TYR A 71 -33.15 -1.05 -21.79
N GLN A 72 -32.34 -0.14 -21.22
CA GLN A 72 -32.82 1.19 -20.81
C GLN A 72 -33.43 1.98 -21.97
N LEU A 73 -32.87 1.85 -23.18
CA LEU A 73 -33.42 2.53 -24.36
C LEU A 73 -34.81 2.02 -24.75
N THR A 74 -35.22 0.81 -24.36
CA THR A 74 -36.60 0.33 -24.56
C THR A 74 -37.60 0.89 -23.55
N ALA A 75 -37.11 1.47 -22.44
CA ALA A 75 -37.95 2.01 -21.37
C ALA A 75 -38.17 3.53 -21.51
N TYR A 76 -37.33 4.22 -22.28
CA TYR A 76 -37.40 5.67 -22.47
C TYR A 76 -38.06 6.02 -23.80
N SER A 77 -38.87 7.08 -23.80
CA SER A 77 -39.43 7.62 -25.05
C SER A 77 -38.28 8.11 -25.96
N PRO A 78 -38.29 7.80 -27.27
CA PRO A 78 -37.27 8.27 -28.21
C PRO A 78 -37.10 9.79 -28.27
N ASP A 79 -38.15 10.55 -27.93
CA ASP A 79 -38.13 12.02 -27.92
C ASP A 79 -37.62 12.61 -26.58
N ALA A 80 -37.36 11.78 -25.57
CA ALA A 80 -36.87 12.22 -24.27
C ALA A 80 -35.37 12.53 -24.34
N LYS A 81 -34.94 13.61 -23.68
CA LYS A 81 -33.51 13.96 -23.56
C LYS A 81 -32.68 12.82 -22.96
N ASP A 82 -33.24 12.12 -21.97
CA ASP A 82 -32.59 11.00 -21.30
C ASP A 82 -32.30 9.83 -22.27
N PHE A 83 -33.12 9.66 -23.31
CA PHE A 83 -32.88 8.65 -24.35
C PHE A 83 -31.57 8.93 -25.11
N GLU A 84 -31.34 10.18 -25.48
CA GLU A 84 -30.15 10.58 -26.23
C GLU A 84 -28.88 10.41 -25.40
N GLU A 85 -28.93 10.74 -24.10
CA GLU A 85 -27.84 10.51 -23.16
C GLU A 85 -27.53 9.02 -22.98
N VAL A 86 -28.55 8.17 -22.85
CA VAL A 86 -28.36 6.71 -22.75
C VAL A 86 -27.83 6.13 -24.06
N ALA A 87 -28.29 6.62 -25.21
CA ALA A 87 -27.82 6.18 -26.53
C ALA A 87 -26.34 6.55 -26.76
N SER A 88 -25.93 7.77 -26.41
CA SER A 88 -24.52 8.15 -26.37
C SER A 88 -23.72 7.26 -25.41
N SER A 89 -24.34 6.96 -24.26
CA SER A 89 -23.89 6.00 -23.27
C SER A 89 -23.48 4.64 -23.88
N TYR A 90 -24.43 4.09 -24.62
CA TYR A 90 -24.37 2.79 -25.26
C TYR A 90 -23.21 2.74 -26.27
N ASP A 91 -23.12 3.73 -27.15
CA ASP A 91 -22.07 3.78 -28.18
C ASP A 91 -20.67 3.91 -27.57
N LYS A 92 -20.50 4.78 -26.56
CA LYS A 92 -19.21 4.97 -25.87
C LYS A 92 -18.75 3.69 -25.16
N ASN A 93 -19.67 2.99 -24.49
CA ASN A 93 -19.32 1.73 -23.82
C ASN A 93 -19.02 0.62 -24.84
N ALA A 94 -19.73 0.58 -25.97
CA ALA A 94 -19.45 -0.37 -27.04
C ALA A 94 -18.06 -0.15 -27.63
N GLN A 95 -17.68 1.10 -27.89
CA GLN A 95 -16.34 1.44 -28.33
C GLN A 95 -15.28 1.01 -27.32
N ARG A 96 -15.44 1.39 -26.04
CA ARG A 96 -14.50 1.02 -24.97
C ARG A 96 -14.36 -0.49 -24.79
N MET A 97 -15.43 -1.25 -24.96
CA MET A 97 -15.38 -2.72 -24.94
C MET A 97 -14.42 -3.27 -26.01
N PHE A 98 -14.54 -2.82 -27.26
CA PHE A 98 -13.67 -3.27 -28.35
C PHE A 98 -12.25 -2.75 -28.22
N ASP A 99 -12.06 -1.51 -27.77
CA ASP A 99 -10.72 -0.97 -27.49
C ASP A 99 -9.99 -1.83 -26.45
N ARG A 100 -10.69 -2.26 -25.41
CA ARG A 100 -10.14 -3.14 -24.38
C ARG A 100 -9.84 -4.55 -24.91
N LEU A 101 -10.72 -5.14 -25.71
CA LEU A 101 -10.45 -6.43 -26.36
C LEU A 101 -9.21 -6.35 -27.27
N ASN A 102 -9.07 -5.29 -28.07
CA ASN A 102 -7.90 -5.07 -28.92
C ASN A 102 -6.61 -4.89 -28.10
N ALA A 103 -6.70 -4.13 -27.00
CA ALA A 103 -5.57 -3.95 -26.09
C ALA A 103 -5.15 -5.28 -25.45
N ALA A 104 -6.11 -6.14 -25.08
CA ALA A 104 -5.81 -7.49 -24.57
C ALA A 104 -5.11 -8.35 -25.63
N ILE A 105 -5.60 -8.35 -26.88
CA ILE A 105 -4.98 -9.08 -28.00
C ILE A 105 -3.54 -8.62 -28.25
N ALA A 106 -3.29 -7.31 -28.17
CA ALA A 106 -1.96 -6.75 -28.35
C ALA A 106 -1.03 -7.08 -27.18
N ALA A 107 -1.56 -7.07 -25.95
CA ALA A 107 -0.79 -7.33 -24.74
C ALA A 107 -0.41 -8.80 -24.59
N TYR A 108 -1.24 -9.75 -25.06
CA TYR A 108 -1.00 -11.18 -24.92
C TYR A 108 -1.07 -11.94 -26.26
N PRO A 109 0.02 -11.90 -27.05
CA PRO A 109 0.09 -12.58 -28.35
C PRO A 109 -0.12 -14.09 -28.30
N GLU A 110 0.26 -14.75 -27.20
CA GLU A 110 0.12 -16.20 -27.02
C GLU A 110 -1.36 -16.62 -26.91
N GLY A 111 -2.20 -15.79 -26.28
CA GLY A 111 -3.66 -16.01 -26.21
C GLY A 111 -4.47 -15.38 -27.34
N ARG A 112 -3.80 -14.87 -28.39
CA ARG A 112 -4.44 -14.10 -29.46
C ARG A 112 -5.65 -14.80 -30.07
N THR A 113 -5.53 -16.08 -30.39
CA THR A 113 -6.61 -16.85 -31.05
C THR A 113 -7.88 -16.90 -30.20
N GLU A 114 -7.73 -17.07 -28.88
CA GLU A 114 -8.85 -17.13 -27.95
C GLU A 114 -9.49 -15.75 -27.74
N LEU A 115 -8.65 -14.71 -27.60
CA LEU A 115 -9.10 -13.33 -27.45
C LEU A 115 -9.82 -12.81 -28.72
N GLU A 116 -9.35 -13.19 -29.91
CA GLU A 116 -10.02 -12.92 -31.19
C GLU A 116 -11.38 -13.63 -31.27
N ALA A 117 -11.51 -14.84 -30.69
CA ALA A 117 -12.80 -15.52 -30.59
C ALA A 117 -13.78 -14.77 -29.68
N PHE A 118 -13.33 -14.23 -28.54
CA PHE A 118 -14.15 -13.35 -27.69
C PHE A 118 -14.59 -12.08 -28.42
N GLN A 119 -13.68 -11.46 -29.19
CA GLN A 119 -14.01 -10.30 -30.00
C GLN A 119 -15.07 -10.60 -31.06
N ALA A 120 -14.99 -11.77 -31.71
CA ALA A 120 -16.00 -12.21 -32.68
C ALA A 120 -17.38 -12.41 -32.02
N LYS A 121 -17.43 -13.06 -30.84
CA LYS A 121 -18.66 -13.20 -30.04
C LYS A 121 -19.23 -11.84 -29.63
N ALA A 122 -18.38 -10.92 -29.14
CA ALA A 122 -18.76 -9.56 -28.75
C ALA A 122 -19.33 -8.76 -29.95
N THR A 123 -18.75 -8.94 -31.13
CA THR A 123 -19.25 -8.35 -32.39
C THR A 123 -20.65 -8.85 -32.71
N ALA A 124 -20.88 -10.16 -32.63
CA ALA A 124 -22.18 -10.76 -32.90
C ALA A 124 -23.25 -10.28 -31.90
N ILE A 125 -22.89 -10.12 -30.62
CA ILE A 125 -23.76 -9.54 -29.58
C ILE A 125 -24.09 -8.09 -29.92
N LYS A 126 -23.08 -7.26 -30.23
CA LYS A 126 -23.31 -5.85 -30.59
C LYS A 126 -24.25 -5.70 -31.78
N VAL A 127 -24.10 -6.52 -32.82
CA VAL A 127 -25.02 -6.49 -33.98
C VAL A 127 -26.47 -6.76 -33.56
N GLY A 128 -26.69 -7.66 -32.59
CA GLY A 128 -28.01 -7.91 -32.02
C GLY A 128 -28.54 -6.74 -31.21
N LEU A 129 -27.72 -6.19 -30.32
CA LEU A 129 -28.07 -5.03 -29.51
C LEU A 129 -28.36 -3.78 -30.36
N ASP A 130 -27.59 -3.54 -31.43
CA ASP A 130 -27.82 -2.43 -32.36
C ASP A 130 -29.18 -2.54 -33.04
N LYS A 131 -29.62 -3.75 -33.41
CA LYS A 131 -30.96 -3.99 -33.96
C LYS A 131 -32.06 -3.67 -32.94
N ALA A 132 -31.85 -4.02 -31.67
CA ALA A 132 -32.78 -3.68 -30.60
C ALA A 132 -32.85 -2.16 -30.38
N VAL A 133 -31.71 -1.47 -30.35
CA VAL A 133 -31.64 0.00 -30.22
C VAL A 133 -32.34 0.70 -31.39
N VAL A 134 -32.16 0.21 -32.63
CA VAL A 134 -32.87 0.74 -33.79
C VAL A 134 -34.38 0.53 -33.68
N ALA A 135 -34.83 -0.62 -33.18
CA ALA A 135 -36.26 -0.88 -32.95
C ALA A 135 -36.83 0.04 -31.85
N ALA A 136 -36.09 0.26 -30.75
CA ALA A 136 -36.47 1.18 -29.68
C ALA A 136 -36.58 2.63 -30.19
N LYS A 137 -35.59 3.11 -30.96
CA LYS A 137 -35.65 4.44 -31.64
C LYS A 137 -36.88 4.59 -32.54
N GLY A 138 -37.35 3.49 -33.13
CA GLY A 138 -38.53 3.47 -33.98
C GLY A 138 -39.86 3.30 -33.23
N ASN A 139 -39.86 3.40 -31.89
CA ASN A 139 -41.02 3.20 -31.02
C ASN A 139 -41.64 1.78 -31.17
N ARG A 140 -40.78 0.77 -31.37
CA ARG A 140 -41.15 -0.65 -31.54
C ARG A 140 -40.60 -1.49 -30.39
N ASP A 141 -40.95 -1.13 -29.16
CA ASP A 141 -40.34 -1.69 -27.95
C ASP A 141 -40.56 -3.20 -27.81
N MET A 142 -41.72 -3.72 -28.22
CA MET A 142 -41.97 -5.17 -28.26
C MET A 142 -41.00 -5.92 -29.19
N ASN A 143 -40.64 -5.33 -30.34
CA ASN A 143 -39.64 -5.91 -31.23
C ASN A 143 -38.23 -5.76 -30.65
N ALA A 144 -37.94 -4.63 -30.00
CA ALA A 144 -36.66 -4.41 -29.34
C ALA A 144 -36.42 -5.46 -28.23
N LEU A 145 -37.41 -5.68 -27.36
CA LEU A 145 -37.38 -6.68 -26.30
C LEU A 145 -37.24 -8.11 -26.84
N ALA A 146 -37.93 -8.45 -27.94
CA ALA A 146 -37.78 -9.76 -28.57
C ALA A 146 -36.35 -9.98 -29.13
N VAL A 147 -35.75 -8.93 -29.71
CA VAL A 147 -34.35 -8.99 -30.16
C VAL A 147 -33.38 -9.09 -28.98
N LEU A 148 -33.60 -8.34 -27.90
CA LEU A 148 -32.78 -8.40 -26.68
C LEU A 148 -32.81 -9.80 -26.05
N GLY A 149 -34.00 -10.39 -25.88
CA GLY A 149 -34.15 -11.74 -25.35
C GLY A 149 -33.48 -12.83 -26.21
N ALA A 150 -33.34 -12.62 -27.51
CA ALA A 150 -32.59 -13.53 -28.39
C ALA A 150 -31.06 -13.36 -28.28
N VAL A 151 -30.59 -12.24 -27.74
CA VAL A 151 -29.16 -11.92 -27.55
C VAL A 151 -28.69 -12.29 -26.14
N ASP A 152 -29.57 -12.28 -25.13
CA ASP A 152 -29.22 -12.61 -23.74
C ASP A 152 -28.42 -13.92 -23.58
N PRO A 153 -28.79 -15.05 -24.22
CA PRO A 153 -28.01 -16.29 -24.06
C PRO A 153 -26.57 -16.15 -24.57
N LYS A 154 -26.35 -15.32 -25.59
CA LYS A 154 -25.01 -15.06 -26.13
C LYS A 154 -24.19 -14.18 -25.20
N ILE A 155 -24.83 -13.21 -24.53
CA ILE A 155 -24.20 -12.37 -23.51
C ILE A 155 -23.77 -13.26 -22.34
N ASP A 156 -24.63 -14.13 -21.84
CA ASP A 156 -24.32 -15.05 -20.75
C ASP A 156 -23.21 -16.05 -21.11
N GLU A 157 -23.25 -16.60 -22.33
CA GLU A 157 -22.19 -17.49 -22.83
C GLU A 157 -20.84 -16.77 -22.86
N LEU A 158 -20.78 -15.57 -23.43
CA LEU A 158 -19.53 -14.81 -23.52
C LEU A 158 -19.05 -14.33 -22.14
N ALA A 159 -19.95 -13.87 -21.27
CA ALA A 159 -19.61 -13.49 -19.91
C ALA A 159 -19.05 -14.67 -19.11
N THR A 160 -19.58 -15.87 -19.32
CA THR A 160 -19.07 -17.10 -18.70
C THR A 160 -17.70 -17.46 -19.25
N SER A 161 -17.50 -17.46 -20.58
CA SER A 161 -16.18 -17.73 -21.16
C SER A 161 -15.11 -16.72 -20.72
N LEU A 162 -15.46 -15.43 -20.62
CA LEU A 162 -14.54 -14.39 -20.14
C LEU A 162 -14.19 -14.58 -18.65
N ARG A 163 -15.15 -15.04 -17.84
CA ARG A 163 -14.93 -15.35 -16.42
C ARG A 163 -13.99 -16.54 -16.25
N GLU A 164 -14.26 -17.65 -16.93
CA GLU A 164 -13.42 -18.86 -16.91
C GLU A 164 -12.01 -18.56 -17.38
N TRP A 165 -11.87 -17.75 -18.44
CA TRP A 165 -10.57 -17.30 -18.93
C TRP A 165 -9.83 -16.46 -17.90
N ASN A 166 -10.51 -15.51 -17.23
CA ASN A 166 -9.92 -14.71 -16.17
C ASN A 166 -9.47 -15.57 -14.98
N GLU A 167 -10.32 -16.48 -14.49
CA GLU A 167 -9.96 -17.39 -13.38
C GLU A 167 -8.75 -18.26 -13.74
N ASN A 168 -8.67 -18.75 -14.97
CA ASN A 168 -7.50 -19.50 -15.46
C ASN A 168 -6.26 -18.62 -15.57
N MET A 169 -6.40 -17.37 -16.02
CA MET A 169 -5.30 -16.42 -16.14
C MET A 169 -4.76 -16.00 -14.76
N GLU A 170 -5.64 -15.70 -13.80
CA GLU A 170 -5.25 -15.42 -12.41
C GLU A 170 -4.48 -16.60 -11.81
N LYS A 171 -4.94 -17.81 -12.07
CA LYS A 171 -4.24 -19.02 -11.62
C LYS A 171 -2.88 -19.18 -12.30
N GLN A 172 -2.78 -18.97 -13.61
CA GLN A 172 -1.50 -19.04 -14.34
C GLN A 172 -0.49 -18.01 -13.83
N VAL A 173 -0.94 -16.77 -13.58
CA VAL A 173 -0.08 -15.71 -13.04
C VAL A 173 0.36 -16.06 -11.62
N ALA A 174 -0.54 -16.56 -10.77
CA ALA A 174 -0.22 -16.95 -9.39
C ALA A 174 0.76 -18.13 -9.33
N ASP A 175 0.51 -19.18 -10.10
CA ASP A 175 1.38 -20.35 -10.21
C ASP A 175 2.74 -19.94 -10.81
N GLY A 176 2.76 -19.07 -11.83
CA GLY A 176 3.98 -18.55 -12.45
C GLY A 176 4.84 -17.73 -11.51
N ILE A 177 4.24 -16.88 -10.67
CA ILE A 177 4.96 -16.11 -9.62
C ILE A 177 5.54 -17.06 -8.57
N ARG A 178 4.79 -18.08 -8.17
CA ARG A 178 5.24 -19.08 -7.20
C ARG A 178 6.41 -19.91 -7.73
N ASP A 179 6.28 -20.43 -8.94
CA ASP A 179 7.33 -21.19 -9.63
C ASP A 179 8.59 -20.35 -9.80
N LEU A 180 8.45 -19.05 -10.12
CA LEU A 180 9.58 -18.15 -10.24
C LEU A 180 10.25 -17.88 -8.89
N SER A 181 9.46 -17.72 -7.83
CA SER A 181 9.97 -17.52 -6.46
C SER A 181 10.72 -18.76 -5.97
N GLU A 182 10.16 -19.95 -6.15
CA GLU A 182 10.80 -21.22 -5.81
C GLU A 182 12.06 -21.43 -6.63
N ALA A 183 12.02 -21.21 -7.96
CA ALA A 183 13.19 -21.31 -8.82
C ALA A 183 14.29 -20.30 -8.44
N ASN A 184 13.93 -19.09 -8.02
CA ASN A 184 14.89 -18.10 -7.51
C ASN A 184 15.50 -18.54 -6.19
N HIS A 185 14.71 -19.04 -5.25
CA HIS A 185 15.20 -19.55 -3.98
C HIS A 185 16.19 -20.71 -4.19
N ASP A 186 15.82 -21.68 -5.05
CA ASP A 186 16.66 -22.81 -5.42
C ASP A 186 17.96 -22.37 -6.12
N THR A 187 17.87 -21.38 -7.01
CA THR A 187 19.02 -20.84 -7.73
C THR A 187 19.98 -20.12 -6.77
N VAL A 188 19.47 -19.31 -5.84
CA VAL A 188 20.24 -18.61 -4.81
C VAL A 188 20.90 -19.62 -3.86
N PHE A 189 20.16 -20.62 -3.40
CA PHE A 189 20.70 -21.63 -2.49
C PHE A 189 21.80 -22.46 -3.16
N ARG A 190 21.60 -22.91 -4.41
CA ARG A 190 22.60 -23.68 -5.17
C ARG A 190 23.84 -22.84 -5.49
N SER A 191 23.67 -21.58 -5.91
CA SER A 191 24.81 -20.71 -6.20
C SER A 191 25.61 -20.37 -4.94
N ALA A 192 24.94 -20.11 -3.81
CA ALA A 192 25.58 -19.92 -2.50
C ALA A 192 26.35 -21.18 -2.04
N THR A 193 25.76 -22.37 -2.21
CA THR A 193 26.41 -23.63 -1.82
C THR A 193 27.64 -23.92 -2.69
N LEU A 194 27.54 -23.70 -4.01
CA LEU A 194 28.67 -23.84 -4.93
C LEU A 194 29.80 -22.85 -4.62
N LEU A 195 29.46 -21.60 -4.31
CA LEU A 195 30.42 -20.58 -3.91
C LEU A 195 31.10 -20.96 -2.58
N ALA A 196 30.34 -21.41 -1.58
CA ALA A 196 30.88 -21.85 -0.30
C ALA A 196 31.84 -23.04 -0.46
N LEU A 197 31.50 -24.04 -1.29
CA LEU A 197 32.37 -25.17 -1.60
C LEU A 197 33.63 -24.73 -2.36
N ALA A 198 33.50 -23.80 -3.30
CA ALA A 198 34.64 -23.25 -4.04
C ALA A 198 35.58 -22.46 -3.12
N ILE A 199 35.04 -21.66 -2.19
CA ILE A 199 35.81 -20.95 -1.15
C ILE A 199 36.52 -21.96 -0.25
N ALA A 200 35.83 -23.00 0.22
CA ALA A 200 36.45 -24.04 1.06
C ALA A 200 37.61 -24.77 0.34
N LEU A 201 37.41 -25.13 -0.93
CA LEU A 201 38.45 -25.78 -1.75
C LEU A 201 39.64 -24.86 -2.03
N THR A 202 39.40 -23.58 -2.30
CA THR A 202 40.46 -22.59 -2.51
C THR A 202 41.23 -22.29 -1.23
N ILE A 203 40.57 -22.21 -0.06
CA ILE A 203 41.24 -22.10 1.24
C ILE A 203 42.11 -23.33 1.50
N ALA A 204 41.57 -24.54 1.30
CA ALA A 204 42.33 -25.79 1.48
C ALA A 204 43.54 -25.89 0.55
N ALA A 205 43.38 -25.53 -0.73
CA ALA A 205 44.46 -25.48 -1.70
C ALA A 205 45.51 -24.42 -1.32
N SER A 206 45.08 -23.24 -0.85
CA SER A 206 45.96 -22.15 -0.39
C SER A 206 46.77 -22.58 0.84
N MET A 207 46.12 -23.22 1.82
CA MET A 207 46.79 -23.80 3.00
C MET A 207 47.81 -24.86 2.59
N ALA A 208 47.50 -25.73 1.61
CA ALA A 208 48.43 -26.73 1.11
C ALA A 208 49.65 -26.08 0.42
N VAL A 209 49.44 -25.08 -0.44
CA VAL A 209 50.53 -24.36 -1.12
C VAL A 209 51.41 -23.60 -0.11
N ALA A 210 50.82 -22.93 0.87
CA ALA A 210 51.56 -22.24 1.93
C ALA A 210 52.36 -23.22 2.79
N SER A 211 51.72 -24.29 3.26
CA SER A 211 52.33 -25.27 4.18
C SER A 211 53.46 -26.06 3.52
N PHE A 212 53.22 -26.62 2.32
CA PHE A 212 54.19 -27.48 1.64
C PHE A 212 55.18 -26.70 0.76
N GLY A 213 54.78 -25.53 0.24
CA GLY A 213 55.57 -24.74 -0.69
C GLY A 213 56.44 -23.65 -0.05
N ILE A 214 56.10 -23.18 1.15
CA ILE A 214 56.77 -22.05 1.82
C ILE A 214 57.18 -22.40 3.27
N LEU A 215 56.22 -22.74 4.15
CA LEU A 215 56.47 -22.86 5.59
C LEU A 215 57.39 -24.04 5.96
N ARG A 216 57.14 -25.25 5.42
CA ARG A 216 57.96 -26.44 5.74
C ARG A 216 59.43 -26.30 5.28
N PRO A 217 59.73 -25.84 4.04
CA PRO A 217 61.11 -25.60 3.61
C PRO A 217 61.86 -24.54 4.45
N ILE A 218 61.19 -23.43 4.81
CA ILE A 218 61.80 -22.39 5.65
C ILE A 218 62.08 -22.95 7.06
N ALA A 219 61.17 -23.74 7.63
CA ALA A 219 61.38 -24.38 8.92
C ALA A 219 62.55 -25.38 8.91
N ARG A 220 62.75 -26.12 7.79
CA ARG A 220 63.91 -27.01 7.59
C ARG A 220 65.22 -26.26 7.46
N LEU A 221 65.25 -25.18 6.67
CA LEU A 221 66.43 -24.31 6.56
C LEU A 221 66.79 -23.67 7.90
N ARG A 222 65.81 -23.19 8.68
CA ARG A 222 66.04 -22.68 10.04
C ARG A 222 66.72 -23.73 10.91
N HIS A 223 66.24 -24.98 10.89
CA HIS A 223 66.80 -26.05 11.71
C HIS A 223 68.23 -26.44 11.26
N GLN A 224 68.48 -26.47 9.94
CA GLN A 224 69.83 -26.70 9.39
C GLN A 224 70.80 -25.56 9.76
N MET A 225 70.32 -24.31 9.75
CA MET A 225 71.13 -23.15 10.11
C MET A 225 71.47 -23.11 11.61
N MET A 226 70.56 -23.57 12.49
CA MET A 226 70.86 -23.77 13.91
C MET A 226 71.93 -24.83 14.14
N ARG A 227 71.84 -25.97 13.44
CA ARG A 227 72.87 -27.04 13.54
C ARG A 227 74.24 -26.60 13.02
N LEU A 228 74.27 -25.78 11.97
CA LEU A 228 75.52 -25.21 11.44
C LEU A 228 76.15 -24.22 12.44
N ALA A 229 75.34 -23.43 13.16
CA ALA A 229 75.80 -22.54 14.21
C ALA A 229 76.34 -23.28 15.45
N GLU A 230 75.88 -24.52 15.69
CA GLU A 230 76.35 -25.41 16.76
C GLU A 230 77.62 -26.21 16.37
N GLY A 231 78.21 -25.95 15.19
CA GLY A 231 79.49 -26.52 14.76
C GLY A 231 79.40 -27.87 14.03
N ASP A 232 78.19 -28.32 13.69
CA ASP A 232 78.00 -29.55 12.91
C ASP A 232 78.11 -29.28 11.40
N LEU A 233 79.29 -29.57 10.83
CA LEU A 233 79.59 -29.38 9.41
C LEU A 233 79.10 -30.53 8.50
N SER A 234 78.50 -31.58 9.07
CA SER A 234 78.01 -32.76 8.34
C SER A 234 76.62 -32.56 7.71
N VAL A 235 76.01 -31.39 7.88
CA VAL A 235 74.65 -31.09 7.41
C VAL A 235 74.61 -31.00 5.88
N ASN A 236 73.77 -31.83 5.26
CA ASN A 236 73.46 -31.77 3.82
C ASN A 236 72.22 -30.88 3.60
N VAL A 237 72.39 -29.78 2.88
CA VAL A 237 71.32 -28.81 2.59
C VAL A 237 70.61 -29.23 1.28
N GLU A 238 69.68 -30.19 1.38
CA GLU A 238 68.92 -30.73 0.24
C GLU A 238 68.10 -29.65 -0.51
N GLU A 239 67.70 -28.60 0.21
CA GLU A 239 66.95 -27.44 -0.30
C GLU A 239 67.72 -26.59 -1.34
N ALA A 240 69.05 -26.74 -1.46
CA ALA A 240 69.87 -25.98 -2.43
C ALA A 240 69.61 -26.35 -3.90
N THR A 241 68.93 -27.48 -4.15
CA THR A 241 68.51 -27.92 -5.49
C THR A 241 67.24 -27.22 -5.99
N ARG A 242 66.64 -26.33 -5.20
CA ARG A 242 65.43 -25.57 -5.57
C ARG A 242 65.76 -24.35 -6.42
N GLY A 243 64.86 -24.01 -7.34
CA GLY A 243 64.98 -22.84 -8.22
C GLY A 243 64.36 -21.55 -7.69
N ASP A 244 63.73 -21.58 -6.51
CA ASP A 244 63.01 -20.46 -5.90
C ASP A 244 63.84 -19.70 -4.83
N GLU A 245 63.27 -18.65 -4.24
CA GLU A 245 63.95 -17.79 -3.25
C GLU A 245 64.43 -18.57 -2.02
N VAL A 246 63.72 -19.64 -1.65
CA VAL A 246 64.13 -20.56 -0.59
C VAL A 246 65.39 -21.34 -0.99
N GLY A 247 65.49 -21.75 -2.26
CA GLY A 247 66.71 -22.33 -2.83
C GLY A 247 67.89 -21.36 -2.90
N GLN A 248 67.63 -20.08 -3.14
CA GLN A 248 68.66 -19.03 -3.07
C GLN A 248 69.17 -18.87 -1.63
N MET A 249 68.28 -18.84 -0.63
CA MET A 249 68.66 -18.83 0.79
C MET A 249 69.47 -20.08 1.17
N ALA A 250 69.05 -21.26 0.70
CA ALA A 250 69.77 -22.53 0.92
C ALA A 250 71.19 -22.52 0.33
N LYS A 251 71.37 -21.93 -0.87
CA LYS A 251 72.69 -21.73 -1.48
C LYS A 251 73.54 -20.74 -0.69
N SER A 252 72.96 -19.66 -0.19
CA SER A 252 73.66 -18.72 0.71
C SER A 252 74.10 -19.37 2.02
N VAL A 253 73.33 -20.33 2.55
CA VAL A 253 73.74 -21.14 3.73
C VAL A 253 74.93 -22.06 3.39
N ILE A 254 75.01 -22.61 2.16
CA ILE A 254 76.19 -23.34 1.67
C ILE A 254 77.40 -22.41 1.53
N THR A 255 77.22 -21.19 0.98
CA THR A 255 78.30 -20.19 0.92
C THR A 255 78.75 -19.73 2.31
N PHE A 256 77.86 -19.72 3.30
CA PHE A 256 78.22 -19.47 4.71
C PHE A 256 79.04 -20.63 5.33
N LYS A 257 78.71 -21.88 4.99
CA LYS A 257 79.53 -23.06 5.31
C LYS A 257 80.93 -22.97 4.67
N GLU A 258 81.02 -22.54 3.41
CA GLU A 258 82.28 -22.37 2.68
C GLU A 258 83.13 -21.19 3.20
N ASN A 259 82.50 -20.09 3.63
CA ASN A 259 83.21 -18.93 4.21
C ASN A 259 83.63 -19.13 5.67
N ALA A 260 83.01 -20.06 6.41
CA ALA A 260 83.44 -20.45 7.75
C ALA A 260 84.80 -21.18 7.75
N GLU A 261 85.17 -21.84 6.64
CA GLU A 261 86.47 -22.49 6.46
C GLU A 261 87.59 -21.54 5.96
N HIS A 262 87.26 -20.35 5.43
CA HIS A 262 88.24 -19.41 4.87
C HIS A 262 88.74 -18.33 5.86
N ARG A 263 88.28 -18.37 7.12
CA ARG A 263 88.55 -17.30 8.10
C ARG A 263 89.54 -17.63 9.20
N TRP A 264 90.35 -18.68 9.02
CA TRP A 264 91.41 -19.12 9.94
C TRP A 264 92.82 -19.14 9.31
N ARG A 265 93.05 -18.44 8.18
CA ARG A 265 94.35 -18.44 7.46
C ARG A 265 94.92 -17.07 7.03
N LEU A 266 94.41 -15.96 7.54
CA LEU A 266 94.94 -14.62 7.26
C LEU A 266 95.27 -13.89 8.56
N GLU A 267 96.06 -14.54 9.41
CA GLU A 267 96.49 -13.99 10.70
C GLU A 267 97.99 -13.67 10.77
N GLN A 268 98.81 -13.95 9.77
CA GLN A 268 100.27 -13.72 9.88
C GLN A 268 100.84 -13.29 8.54
N ASP A 269 100.96 -11.98 8.31
CA ASP A 269 102.00 -11.32 7.49
C ASP A 269 101.64 -9.84 7.26
N ALA A 270 101.80 -9.02 8.30
CA ALA A 270 102.08 -7.58 8.17
C ALA A 270 102.54 -6.97 9.50
N GLN A 271 103.28 -7.75 10.31
CA GLN A 271 104.10 -7.20 11.38
C GLN A 271 105.43 -6.77 10.76
N GLU A 272 105.52 -5.56 10.19
CA GLU A 272 106.83 -4.86 10.14
C GLU A 272 106.83 -3.37 9.76
N LEU A 273 105.70 -2.69 9.50
CA LEU A 273 105.77 -1.28 9.07
C LEU A 273 104.81 -0.27 9.72
N GLU A 274 104.46 -0.41 11.00
CA GLU A 274 103.82 0.72 11.71
C GLU A 274 104.39 0.98 13.11
N ARG A 275 105.67 0.63 13.33
CA ARG A 275 106.47 1.14 14.46
C ARG A 275 106.82 2.64 14.34
N ALA A 276 106.14 3.40 13.48
CA ALA A 276 106.45 4.81 13.18
C ALA A 276 105.27 5.78 13.40
N THR A 277 104.11 5.34 13.88
CA THR A 277 102.92 6.22 14.06
C THR A 277 102.25 6.10 15.43
N GLU A 278 102.93 5.57 16.44
CA GLU A 278 102.37 5.42 17.80
C GLU A 278 102.33 6.74 18.61
N GLU A 279 103.00 7.81 18.15
CA GLU A 279 103.05 9.07 18.91
C GLU A 279 102.01 10.12 18.50
N ALA A 280 101.36 9.98 17.34
CA ALA A 280 100.30 10.90 16.90
C ALA A 280 98.86 10.40 17.18
N GLN A 281 98.70 9.13 17.59
CA GLN A 281 97.39 8.47 17.70
C GLN A 281 96.72 8.66 19.07
N ARG A 282 97.48 8.97 20.13
CA ARG A 282 96.99 9.05 21.52
C ARG A 282 96.03 10.22 21.79
N HIS A 283 96.14 11.32 21.06
CA HIS A 283 95.16 12.43 21.16
C HIS A 283 93.89 12.20 20.33
N ARG A 284 93.99 11.57 19.15
CA ARG A 284 92.83 11.27 18.29
C ARG A 284 91.98 10.09 18.79
N THR A 285 92.56 9.11 19.48
CA THR A 285 91.82 7.98 20.07
C THR A 285 90.97 8.41 21.26
N ALA A 286 91.39 9.40 22.06
CA ALA A 286 90.59 9.92 23.17
C ALA A 286 89.38 10.73 22.70
N GLU A 287 89.52 11.56 21.65
CA GLU A 287 88.40 12.30 21.05
C GLU A 287 87.45 11.37 20.28
N LYS A 288 87.99 10.43 19.50
CA LYS A 288 87.18 9.43 18.79
C LYS A 288 86.46 8.49 19.76
N ALA A 289 87.08 8.05 20.85
CA ALA A 289 86.41 7.24 21.87
C ALA A 289 85.31 8.00 22.62
N ARG A 290 85.48 9.32 22.86
CA ARG A 290 84.39 10.17 23.38
C ARG A 290 83.25 10.30 22.38
N HIS A 291 83.56 10.53 21.11
CA HIS A 291 82.55 10.65 20.05
C HIS A 291 81.81 9.32 19.78
N ASP A 292 82.53 8.20 19.78
CA ASP A 292 81.95 6.86 19.63
C ASP A 292 81.07 6.51 20.85
N ALA A 293 81.46 6.91 22.07
CA ALA A 293 80.64 6.75 23.27
C ALA A 293 79.38 7.64 23.27
N GLU A 294 79.47 8.87 22.74
CA GLU A 294 78.32 9.77 22.55
C GLU A 294 77.33 9.21 21.50
N ILE A 295 77.85 8.62 20.42
CA ILE A 295 77.04 7.93 19.39
C ILE A 295 76.38 6.67 19.98
N ASP A 296 77.15 5.83 20.66
CA ASP A 296 76.64 4.59 21.27
C ASP A 296 75.54 4.89 22.31
N PHE A 297 75.74 5.93 23.13
CA PHE A 297 74.73 6.39 24.07
C PHE A 297 73.45 6.88 23.37
N ALA A 298 73.57 7.72 22.33
CA ALA A 298 72.43 8.23 21.57
C ALA A 298 71.67 7.10 20.87
N VAL A 299 72.37 6.16 20.23
CA VAL A 299 71.79 4.99 19.53
C VAL A 299 71.11 4.05 20.52
N THR A 300 71.75 3.71 21.64
CA THR A 300 71.20 2.79 22.65
C THR A 300 69.97 3.40 23.34
N THR A 301 70.02 4.69 23.66
CA THR A 301 68.88 5.40 24.26
C THR A 301 67.72 5.51 23.28
N LEU A 302 67.98 5.83 22.01
CA LEU A 302 66.95 5.85 20.97
C LEU A 302 66.38 4.46 20.70
N ALA A 303 67.21 3.41 20.67
CA ALA A 303 66.76 2.03 20.50
C ALA A 303 65.84 1.59 21.65
N THR A 304 66.15 2.00 22.88
CA THR A 304 65.30 1.76 24.05
C THR A 304 63.95 2.49 23.91
N ALA A 305 63.98 3.76 23.50
CA ALA A 305 62.77 4.55 23.30
C ALA A 305 61.89 4.04 22.14
N LEU A 306 62.50 3.57 21.05
CA LEU A 306 61.82 2.91 19.94
C LEU A 306 61.24 1.55 20.35
N ASN A 307 61.93 0.81 21.22
CA ASN A 307 61.41 -0.45 21.76
C ASN A 307 60.17 -0.20 22.63
N ALA A 308 60.21 0.81 23.51
CA ALA A 308 59.04 1.25 24.29
C ALA A 308 57.86 1.65 23.37
N LEU A 309 58.13 2.46 22.34
CA LEU A 309 57.12 2.84 21.35
C LEU A 309 56.55 1.62 20.59
N SER A 310 57.40 0.65 20.23
CA SER A 310 56.97 -0.58 19.55
C SER A 310 56.12 -1.50 20.43
N ALA A 311 56.29 -1.41 21.75
CA ALA A 311 55.45 -2.07 22.74
C ALA A 311 54.16 -1.29 23.05
N GLY A 312 53.91 -0.17 22.35
CA GLY A 312 52.72 0.66 22.51
C GLY A 312 52.84 1.79 23.54
N ASP A 313 53.99 1.95 24.21
CA ASP A 313 54.19 3.03 25.18
C ASP A 313 54.50 4.36 24.46
N VAL A 314 53.45 5.19 24.29
CA VAL A 314 53.57 6.54 23.75
C VAL A 314 53.78 7.60 24.83
N THR A 315 53.95 7.20 26.10
CA THR A 315 54.29 8.11 27.20
C THR A 315 55.80 8.24 27.39
N HIS A 316 56.58 7.29 26.86
CA HIS A 316 58.04 7.30 26.98
C HIS A 316 58.66 8.56 26.35
N ARG A 317 59.60 9.19 27.06
CA ARG A 317 60.35 10.38 26.61
C ARG A 317 61.83 10.22 26.90
N ILE A 318 62.66 10.68 25.97
CA ILE A 318 64.10 10.75 26.19
C ILE A 318 64.40 12.07 26.92
N SER A 319 64.65 11.96 28.23
CA SER A 319 64.92 13.12 29.10
C SER A 319 66.37 13.60 29.06
N THR A 320 67.32 12.70 28.81
CA THR A 320 68.76 13.02 28.80
C THR A 320 69.17 13.62 27.45
N PRO A 321 69.74 14.84 27.40
CA PRO A 321 70.21 15.44 26.16
C PRO A 321 71.35 14.63 25.51
N PHE A 322 71.36 14.58 24.18
CA PHE A 322 72.48 13.99 23.43
C PHE A 322 73.54 15.05 23.12
N ALA A 323 74.77 14.61 22.86
CA ALA A 323 75.86 15.53 22.58
C ALA A 323 75.75 16.15 21.17
N GLY A 324 76.01 17.46 21.08
CA GLY A 324 76.13 18.18 19.82
C GLY A 324 74.91 18.04 18.90
N SER A 325 75.15 17.70 17.63
CA SER A 325 74.10 17.62 16.61
C SER A 325 73.10 16.47 16.80
N PHE A 326 73.42 15.49 17.65
CA PHE A 326 72.53 14.34 17.91
C PHE A 326 71.31 14.71 18.76
N ASP A 327 71.33 15.81 19.53
CA ASP A 327 70.18 16.21 20.36
C ASP A 327 68.92 16.51 19.54
N ARG A 328 69.08 16.87 18.26
CA ARG A 328 67.95 17.03 17.34
C ARG A 328 67.14 15.74 17.20
N ILE A 329 67.79 14.57 17.20
CA ILE A 329 67.12 13.27 17.10
C ILE A 329 66.22 13.03 18.32
N ARG A 330 66.70 13.40 19.51
CA ARG A 330 65.92 13.35 20.75
C ARG A 330 64.68 14.24 20.68
N GLN A 331 64.85 15.47 20.20
CA GLN A 331 63.77 16.44 20.06
C GLN A 331 62.73 15.97 19.03
N ASP A 332 63.17 15.52 17.86
CA ASP A 332 62.31 15.02 16.79
C ASP A 332 61.54 13.74 17.22
N PHE A 333 62.20 12.83 17.95
CA PHE A 333 61.54 11.65 18.55
C PHE A 333 60.47 12.08 19.57
N ASN A 334 60.82 12.90 20.55
CA ASN A 334 59.89 13.33 21.59
C ASN A 334 58.68 14.10 21.01
N ALA A 335 58.91 14.96 20.02
CA ALA A 335 57.85 15.69 19.32
C ALA A 335 56.92 14.74 18.53
N SER A 336 57.48 13.71 17.90
CA SER A 336 56.70 12.69 17.18
C SER A 336 55.82 11.88 18.11
N VAL A 337 56.38 11.43 19.24
CA VAL A 337 55.63 10.66 20.24
C VAL A 337 54.58 11.53 20.94
N GLU A 338 54.88 12.81 21.23
CA GLU A 338 53.89 13.76 21.75
C GLU A 338 52.71 13.96 20.81
N LYS A 339 52.97 14.11 19.50
CA LYS A 339 51.91 14.26 18.51
C LYS A 339 51.07 12.97 18.38
N LEU A 340 51.72 11.81 18.46
CA LEU A 340 51.04 10.52 18.44
C LEU A 340 50.16 10.32 19.68
N GLU A 341 50.69 10.61 20.87
CA GLU A 341 49.95 10.58 22.14
C GLU A 341 48.71 11.49 22.11
N TYR A 342 48.87 12.74 21.65
CA TYR A 342 47.75 13.67 21.49
C TYR A 342 46.68 13.12 20.54
N THR A 343 47.11 12.54 19.41
CA THR A 343 46.19 12.02 18.40
C THR A 343 45.42 10.80 18.93
N LEU A 344 46.09 9.86 19.58
CA LEU A 344 45.46 8.70 20.22
C LEU A 344 44.50 9.11 21.34
N GLY A 345 44.87 10.10 22.15
CA GLY A 345 43.99 10.68 23.17
C GLY A 345 42.72 11.31 22.58
N ALA A 346 42.86 12.05 21.46
CA ALA A 346 41.72 12.63 20.75
C ALA A 346 40.81 11.54 20.13
N VAL A 347 41.39 10.48 19.55
CA VAL A 347 40.63 9.34 19.02
C VAL A 347 39.87 8.62 20.13
N SER A 348 40.50 8.39 21.29
CA SER A 348 39.85 7.78 22.47
C SER A 348 38.68 8.64 23.00
N ALA A 349 38.87 9.97 23.07
CA ALA A 349 37.80 10.87 23.47
C ALA A 349 36.61 10.85 22.49
N ASN A 350 36.89 10.83 21.18
CA ASN A 350 35.88 10.71 20.14
C ASN A 350 35.15 9.36 20.22
N ALA A 351 35.87 8.25 20.41
CA ALA A 351 35.29 6.92 20.56
C ALA A 351 34.30 6.87 21.74
N ARG A 352 34.65 7.44 22.90
CA ARG A 352 33.74 7.57 24.05
C ARG A 352 32.51 8.41 23.73
N SER A 353 32.67 9.52 23.03
CA SER A 353 31.55 10.39 22.62
C SER A 353 30.59 9.68 21.67
N ILE A 354 31.11 8.96 20.67
CA ILE A 354 30.30 8.17 19.74
C ILE A 354 29.61 7.04 20.50
N SER A 355 30.26 6.41 21.49
CA SER A 355 29.65 5.34 22.30
C SER A 355 28.45 5.85 23.09
N ALA A 356 28.57 7.04 23.68
CA ALA A 356 27.46 7.69 24.38
C ALA A 356 26.31 8.02 23.41
N SER A 357 26.65 8.59 22.24
CA SER A 357 25.66 8.93 21.21
C SER A 357 24.93 7.69 20.68
N ALA A 358 25.63 6.57 20.44
CA ALA A 358 25.03 5.31 20.02
C ALA A 358 24.09 4.73 21.09
N ALA A 359 24.41 4.90 22.37
CA ALA A 359 23.53 4.50 23.46
C ALA A 359 22.26 5.37 23.54
N GLU A 360 22.38 6.68 23.32
CA GLU A 360 21.23 7.60 23.23
C GLU A 360 20.33 7.27 22.04
N ILE A 361 20.92 7.03 20.85
CA ILE A 361 20.15 6.64 19.65
C ILE A 361 19.40 5.33 19.89
N ARG A 362 20.04 4.33 20.49
CA ARG A 362 19.38 3.07 20.85
C ARG A 362 18.20 3.29 21.81
N SER A 363 18.36 4.13 22.83
CA SER A 363 17.27 4.44 23.76
C SER A 363 16.12 5.18 23.06
N ALA A 364 16.42 6.09 22.13
CA ALA A 364 15.42 6.80 21.35
C ALA A 364 14.70 5.88 20.34
N ALA A 365 15.43 4.93 19.76
CA ALA A 365 14.85 3.92 18.87
C ALA A 365 13.90 2.99 19.63
N ASP A 366 14.24 2.59 20.87
CA ASP A 366 13.38 1.78 21.74
C ASP A 366 12.08 2.51 22.13
N ASP A 367 12.17 3.80 22.51
CA ASP A 367 10.97 4.64 22.75
C ASP A 367 10.11 4.77 21.49
N LEU A 368 10.74 4.99 20.34
CA LEU A 368 10.03 5.07 19.06
C LEU A 368 9.39 3.74 18.69
N ALA A 369 10.02 2.60 19.00
CA ALA A 369 9.46 1.26 18.82
C ALA A 369 8.15 1.12 19.60
N GLN A 370 8.18 1.39 20.90
CA GLN A 370 7.02 1.27 21.77
C GLN A 370 5.87 2.19 21.34
N ARG A 371 6.19 3.42 20.93
CA ARG A 371 5.19 4.36 20.40
C ARG A 371 4.62 3.91 19.04
N THR A 372 5.44 3.30 18.20
CA THR A 372 5.01 2.77 16.89
C THR A 372 4.09 1.58 17.07
N GLU A 373 4.38 0.68 18.02
CA GLU A 373 3.49 -0.44 18.39
C GLU A 373 2.15 0.06 18.94
N GLN A 374 2.18 1.04 19.85
CA GLN A 374 0.96 1.64 20.39
C GLN A 374 0.14 2.33 19.29
N GLN A 375 0.81 3.01 18.36
CA GLN A 375 0.17 3.65 17.21
C GLN A 375 -0.44 2.60 16.26
N ALA A 376 0.23 1.48 16.02
CA ALA A 376 -0.30 0.38 15.22
C ALA A 376 -1.61 -0.15 15.82
N ALA A 377 -1.64 -0.42 17.13
CA ALA A 377 -2.85 -0.85 17.83
C ALA A 377 -3.99 0.18 17.70
N SER A 378 -3.71 1.48 17.87
CA SER A 378 -4.72 2.53 17.69
C SER A 378 -5.22 2.65 16.25
N VAL A 379 -4.36 2.40 15.26
CA VAL A 379 -4.74 2.39 13.84
C VAL A 379 -5.66 1.20 13.53
N GLU A 380 -5.35 0.02 14.05
CA GLU A 380 -6.21 -1.17 13.90
C GLU A 380 -7.59 -0.95 14.53
N GLU A 381 -7.65 -0.43 15.76
CA GLU A 381 -8.92 -0.14 16.44
C GLU A 381 -9.73 0.92 15.69
N THR A 382 -9.07 1.97 15.19
CA THR A 382 -9.73 3.01 14.40
C THR A 382 -10.23 2.48 13.06
N ALA A 383 -9.48 1.60 12.39
CA ALA A 383 -9.90 0.97 11.15
C ALA A 383 -11.14 0.08 11.36
N ALA A 384 -11.16 -0.71 12.44
CA ALA A 384 -12.32 -1.53 12.80
C ALA A 384 -13.57 -0.67 13.09
N ALA A 385 -13.40 0.41 13.88
CA ALA A 385 -14.50 1.34 14.17
C ALA A 385 -15.01 2.04 12.90
N LEU A 386 -14.11 2.39 11.96
CA LEU A 386 -14.50 2.98 10.68
C LEU A 386 -15.24 1.99 9.78
N GLU A 387 -14.89 0.71 9.81
CA GLU A 387 -15.62 -0.33 9.07
C GLU A 387 -17.05 -0.50 9.62
N GLU A 388 -17.21 -0.48 10.94
CA GLU A 388 -18.53 -0.48 11.58
C GLU A 388 -19.35 0.77 11.22
N ILE A 389 -18.74 1.96 11.31
CA ILE A 389 -19.39 3.23 10.93
C ILE A 389 -19.76 3.22 9.43
N THR A 390 -18.89 2.71 8.57
CA THR A 390 -19.16 2.61 7.13
C THR A 390 -20.34 1.69 6.85
N THR A 391 -20.42 0.57 7.55
CA THR A 391 -21.53 -0.38 7.44
C THR A 391 -22.84 0.24 7.91
N THR A 392 -22.86 0.83 9.10
CA THR A 392 -24.06 1.48 9.66
C THR A 392 -24.53 2.68 8.83
N THR A 393 -23.60 3.45 8.25
CA THR A 393 -23.93 4.57 7.35
C THR A 393 -24.52 4.10 6.03
N ARG A 394 -24.02 2.99 5.45
CA ARG A 394 -24.63 2.36 4.28
C ARG A 394 -26.05 1.87 4.57
N ASP A 395 -26.25 1.21 5.70
CA ASP A 395 -27.57 0.76 6.12
C ASP A 395 -28.54 1.94 6.34
N ALA A 396 -28.06 3.03 6.96
CA ALA A 396 -28.85 4.25 7.12
C ALA A 396 -29.24 4.87 5.76
N THR A 397 -28.33 4.83 4.78
CA THR A 397 -28.60 5.30 3.40
C THR A 397 -29.70 4.46 2.74
N LEU A 398 -29.65 3.14 2.86
CA LEU A 398 -30.68 2.24 2.33
C LEU A 398 -32.04 2.51 2.98
N ARG A 399 -32.08 2.61 4.31
CA ARG A 399 -33.32 2.94 5.05
C ARG A 399 -33.88 4.30 4.68
N ALA A 400 -33.04 5.30 4.43
CA ALA A 400 -33.48 6.62 3.96
C ALA A 400 -34.12 6.54 2.57
N GLN A 401 -33.58 5.72 1.66
CA GLN A 401 -34.17 5.49 0.33
C GLN A 401 -35.51 4.75 0.41
N GLU A 402 -35.62 3.75 1.27
CA GLU A 402 -36.89 3.06 1.55
C GLU A 402 -37.94 4.02 2.12
N ALA A 403 -37.55 4.88 3.06
CA ALA A 403 -38.42 5.92 3.61
C ALA A 403 -38.87 6.92 2.54
N GLU A 404 -37.98 7.30 1.61
CA GLU A 404 -38.31 8.19 0.48
C GLU A 404 -39.42 7.58 -0.39
N ASP A 405 -39.32 6.30 -0.72
CA ASP A 405 -40.34 5.60 -1.51
C ASP A 405 -41.69 5.51 -0.77
N LEU A 406 -41.67 5.20 0.54
CA LEU A 406 -42.88 5.16 1.37
C LEU A 406 -43.57 6.52 1.46
N VAL A 407 -42.80 7.59 1.66
CA VAL A 407 -43.32 8.96 1.73
C VAL A 407 -43.90 9.39 0.38
N ARG A 408 -43.25 9.05 -0.73
CA ARG A 408 -43.77 9.30 -2.08
C ARG A 408 -45.10 8.59 -2.32
N LYS A 409 -45.23 7.32 -1.91
CA LYS A 409 -46.49 6.56 -2.00
C LYS A 409 -47.58 7.18 -1.12
N ALA A 410 -47.25 7.57 0.11
CA ALA A 410 -48.18 8.25 1.01
C ALA A 410 -48.66 9.59 0.45
N HIS A 411 -47.77 10.36 -0.17
CA HIS A 411 -48.10 11.62 -0.82
C HIS A 411 -49.12 11.42 -1.95
N GLN A 412 -48.87 10.44 -2.83
CA GLN A 412 -49.78 10.10 -3.92
C GLN A 412 -51.15 9.62 -3.41
N ALA A 413 -51.17 8.81 -2.35
CA ALA A 413 -52.41 8.34 -1.72
C ALA A 413 -53.21 9.50 -1.10
N ALA A 414 -52.53 10.44 -0.43
CA ALA A 414 -53.16 11.63 0.14
C ALA A 414 -53.73 12.56 -0.94
N GLN A 415 -53.00 12.78 -2.04
CA GLN A 415 -53.48 13.55 -3.20
C GLN A 415 -54.73 12.92 -3.83
N THR A 416 -54.72 11.60 -4.01
CA THR A 416 -55.87 10.86 -4.55
C THR A 416 -57.07 10.97 -3.62
N SER A 417 -56.84 10.84 -2.31
CA SER A 417 -57.90 10.96 -1.29
C SER A 417 -58.49 12.37 -1.27
N GLY A 418 -57.66 13.41 -1.43
CA GLY A 418 -58.11 14.80 -1.58
C GLY A 418 -59.05 14.98 -2.79
N SER A 419 -58.71 14.38 -3.94
CA SER A 419 -59.57 14.41 -5.14
C SER A 419 -60.92 13.75 -4.89
N VAL A 420 -60.93 12.55 -4.30
CA VAL A 420 -62.16 11.79 -4.00
C VAL A 420 -63.06 12.56 -3.02
N VAL A 421 -62.48 13.20 -2.01
CA VAL A 421 -63.24 14.04 -1.08
C VAL A 421 -63.81 15.28 -1.78
N GLY A 422 -63.06 15.90 -2.70
CA GLY A 422 -63.57 17.00 -3.53
C GLY A 422 -64.78 16.61 -4.39
N GLU A 423 -64.74 15.41 -4.99
CA GLU A 423 -65.87 14.83 -5.72
C GLU A 423 -67.07 14.57 -4.79
N ALA A 424 -66.82 14.03 -3.59
CA ALA A 424 -67.86 13.77 -2.59
C ALA A 424 -68.56 15.05 -2.10
N VAL A 425 -67.80 16.13 -1.86
CA VAL A 425 -68.37 17.46 -1.54
C VAL A 425 -69.28 17.94 -2.67
N SER A 426 -68.81 17.82 -3.92
CA SER A 426 -69.58 18.25 -5.10
C SER A 426 -70.89 17.46 -5.24
N ALA A 427 -70.85 16.15 -5.03
CA ALA A 427 -72.04 15.28 -5.05
C ALA A 427 -73.04 15.64 -3.94
N MET A 428 -72.55 15.86 -2.71
CA MET A 428 -73.41 16.24 -1.58
C MET A 428 -74.02 17.64 -1.78
N GLN A 429 -73.29 18.57 -2.39
CA GLN A 429 -73.83 19.88 -2.76
C GLN A 429 -74.94 19.76 -3.82
N ALA A 430 -74.80 18.87 -4.81
CA ALA A 430 -75.84 18.59 -5.79
C ALA A 430 -77.10 17.98 -5.14
N ILE A 431 -76.94 17.06 -4.18
CA ILE A 431 -78.05 16.50 -3.39
C ILE A 431 -78.75 17.59 -2.56
N ALA A 432 -77.99 18.52 -1.96
CA ALA A 432 -78.54 19.64 -1.21
C ALA A 432 -79.40 20.55 -2.10
N THR A 433 -78.91 20.87 -3.31
CA THR A 433 -79.67 21.64 -4.30
C THR A 433 -80.94 20.90 -4.72
N SER A 434 -80.84 19.61 -5.05
CA SER A 434 -82.01 18.80 -5.45
C SER A 434 -83.06 18.70 -4.34
N SER A 435 -82.64 18.57 -3.07
CA SER A 435 -83.55 18.57 -1.92
C SER A 435 -84.31 19.90 -1.77
N SER A 436 -83.63 21.02 -2.04
CA SER A 436 -84.26 22.35 -2.06
C SER A 436 -85.30 22.49 -3.17
N GLU A 437 -84.99 22.00 -4.38
CA GLU A 437 -85.92 21.98 -5.51
C GLU A 437 -87.15 21.11 -5.22
N ILE A 438 -86.96 19.92 -4.65
CA ILE A 438 -88.06 19.04 -4.23
C ILE A 438 -88.94 19.77 -3.20
N ASN A 439 -88.35 20.43 -2.21
CA ASN A 439 -89.12 21.19 -1.21
C ASN A 439 -89.99 22.29 -1.85
N ASN A 440 -89.49 22.97 -2.89
CA ASN A 440 -90.27 23.95 -3.65
C ASN A 440 -91.44 23.29 -4.41
N ILE A 441 -91.21 22.14 -5.05
CA ILE A 441 -92.25 21.37 -5.76
C ILE A 441 -93.34 20.93 -4.78
N ILE A 442 -92.98 20.42 -3.60
CA ILE A 442 -93.93 20.04 -2.56
C ILE A 442 -94.75 21.23 -2.08
N GLY A 443 -94.15 22.42 -1.99
CA GLY A 443 -94.88 23.67 -1.73
C GLY A 443 -95.92 23.99 -2.81
N VAL A 444 -95.61 23.77 -4.09
CA VAL A 444 -96.57 23.92 -5.20
C VAL A 444 -97.70 22.87 -5.09
N ILE A 445 -97.39 21.63 -4.74
CA ILE A 445 -98.39 20.56 -4.58
C ILE A 445 -99.36 20.88 -3.43
N ASP A 446 -98.87 21.36 -2.29
CA ASP A 446 -99.73 21.78 -1.15
C ASP A 446 -100.66 22.94 -1.58
N ASN A 447 -100.15 23.89 -2.36
CA ASN A 447 -100.96 24.97 -2.93
C ASN A 447 -102.05 24.45 -3.90
N ILE A 448 -101.71 23.49 -4.78
CA ILE A 448 -102.69 22.87 -5.70
C ILE A 448 -103.76 22.12 -4.90
N ALA A 449 -103.37 21.37 -3.87
CA ALA A 449 -104.30 20.66 -3.00
C ALA A 449 -105.25 21.64 -2.28
N PHE A 450 -104.73 22.78 -1.79
CA PHE A 450 -105.54 23.83 -1.18
C PHE A 450 -106.54 24.45 -2.17
N GLN A 451 -106.10 24.79 -3.38
CA GLN A 451 -106.96 25.31 -4.45
C GLN A 451 -108.04 24.30 -4.85
N THR A 452 -107.69 23.02 -4.97
CA THR A 452 -108.62 21.93 -5.29
C THR A 452 -109.66 21.76 -4.19
N ASN A 453 -109.25 21.84 -2.92
CA ASN A 453 -110.17 21.80 -1.78
C ASN A 453 -111.16 22.99 -1.79
N LEU A 454 -110.71 24.19 -2.17
CA LEU A 454 -111.59 25.36 -2.32
C LEU A 454 -112.55 25.24 -3.51
N LEU A 455 -112.07 24.74 -4.67
CA LEU A 455 -112.91 24.46 -5.84
C LEU A 455 -113.98 23.42 -5.54
N ALA A 456 -113.59 22.34 -4.85
CA ALA A 456 -114.50 21.27 -4.44
C ALA A 456 -115.54 21.77 -3.43
N LEU A 457 -115.15 22.66 -2.50
CA LEU A 457 -116.08 23.34 -1.60
C LEU A 457 -117.10 24.18 -2.37
N ASN A 458 -116.64 25.01 -3.31
CA ASN A 458 -117.51 25.83 -4.15
C ASN A 458 -118.48 24.97 -4.99
N ALA A 459 -117.99 23.88 -5.58
CA ALA A 459 -118.80 22.92 -6.31
C ALA A 459 -119.83 22.21 -5.41
N GLY A 460 -119.46 21.85 -4.18
CA GLY A 460 -120.37 21.28 -3.20
C GLY A 460 -121.48 22.25 -2.77
N VAL A 461 -121.16 23.54 -2.62
CA VAL A 461 -122.15 24.59 -2.33
C VAL A 461 -123.12 24.77 -3.50
N GLU A 462 -122.64 24.82 -4.73
CA GLU A 462 -123.51 24.97 -5.91
C GLU A 462 -124.35 23.71 -6.17
N ALA A 463 -123.81 22.52 -5.89
CA ALA A 463 -124.56 21.26 -5.93
C ALA A 463 -125.68 21.21 -4.88
N ALA A 464 -125.44 21.72 -3.66
CA ALA A 464 -126.48 21.86 -2.64
C ALA A 464 -127.57 22.86 -3.05
N ARG A 465 -127.19 23.92 -3.78
CA ARG A 465 -128.09 24.93 -4.33
C ARG A 465 -129.01 24.39 -5.43
N ALA A 466 -128.56 23.39 -6.19
CA ALA A 466 -129.33 22.72 -7.24
C ALA A 466 -130.34 21.67 -6.73
N GLY A 467 -130.42 21.42 -5.41
CA GLY A 467 -131.43 20.54 -4.80
C GLY A 467 -131.30 19.07 -5.21
N GLU A 468 -132.43 18.39 -5.50
CA GLU A 468 -132.45 16.96 -5.86
C GLU A 468 -131.61 16.63 -7.10
N ALA A 469 -131.53 17.54 -8.08
CA ALA A 469 -130.74 17.35 -9.32
C ALA A 469 -129.22 17.39 -9.08
N GLY A 470 -128.77 18.00 -7.97
CA GLY A 470 -127.35 18.18 -7.64
C GLY A 470 -126.75 17.09 -6.74
N LYS A 471 -127.54 16.14 -6.23
CA LYS A 471 -127.08 15.13 -5.25
C LYS A 471 -125.85 14.33 -5.73
N GLY A 472 -125.82 13.91 -7.00
CA GLY A 472 -124.67 13.19 -7.56
C GLY A 472 -123.40 14.05 -7.62
N PHE A 473 -123.54 15.33 -8.00
CA PHE A 473 -122.42 16.28 -8.00
C PHE A 473 -121.93 16.62 -6.60
N ALA A 474 -122.82 16.68 -5.60
CA ALA A 474 -122.44 16.93 -4.21
C ALA A 474 -121.55 15.82 -3.65
N VAL A 475 -121.84 14.54 -3.96
CA VAL A 475 -121.01 13.39 -3.56
C VAL A 475 -119.63 13.47 -4.20
N VAL A 476 -119.56 13.75 -5.52
CA VAL A 476 -118.28 13.91 -6.22
C VAL A 476 -117.47 15.09 -5.64
N ALA A 477 -118.12 16.22 -5.35
CA ALA A 477 -117.47 17.37 -4.74
C ALA A 477 -116.93 17.05 -3.33
N GLN A 478 -117.64 16.27 -2.53
CA GLN A 478 -117.15 15.80 -1.23
C GLN A 478 -115.95 14.86 -1.37
N GLU A 479 -116.00 13.89 -2.30
CA GLU A 479 -114.89 12.96 -2.55
C GLU A 479 -113.63 13.68 -3.03
N VAL A 480 -113.78 14.65 -3.95
CA VAL A 480 -112.68 15.50 -4.45
C VAL A 480 -112.10 16.35 -3.32
N ARG A 481 -112.95 16.86 -2.43
CA ARG A 481 -112.51 17.62 -1.26
C ARG A 481 -111.71 16.77 -0.28
N GLU A 482 -112.18 15.57 0.02
CA GLU A 482 -111.50 14.61 0.88
C GLU A 482 -110.15 14.19 0.28
N LEU A 483 -110.10 13.91 -1.03
CA LEU A 483 -108.86 13.63 -1.75
C LEU A 483 -107.87 14.81 -1.71
N ALA A 484 -108.36 16.04 -1.85
CA ALA A 484 -107.56 17.25 -1.76
C ALA A 484 -106.98 17.44 -0.35
N GLN A 485 -107.76 17.18 0.70
CA GLN A 485 -107.28 17.20 2.09
C GLN A 485 -106.22 16.12 2.35
N ARG A 486 -106.43 14.90 1.86
CA ARG A 486 -105.44 13.81 1.93
C ARG A 486 -104.15 14.16 1.19
N SER A 487 -104.26 14.80 0.03
CA SER A 487 -103.11 15.25 -0.76
C SER A 487 -102.31 16.35 -0.04
N ALA A 488 -102.99 17.33 0.57
CA ALA A 488 -102.34 18.36 1.37
C ALA A 488 -101.62 17.78 2.60
N GLN A 489 -102.25 16.80 3.28
CA GLN A 489 -101.62 16.11 4.40
C GLN A 489 -100.36 15.35 3.98
N ALA A 490 -100.44 14.56 2.90
CA ALA A 490 -99.29 13.85 2.35
C ALA A 490 -98.17 14.81 1.90
N ALA A 491 -98.52 15.94 1.27
CA ALA A 491 -97.55 16.96 0.89
C ALA A 491 -96.81 17.53 2.10
N ARG A 492 -97.50 17.81 3.22
CA ARG A 492 -96.86 18.29 4.47
C ARG A 492 -95.95 17.26 5.11
N GLU A 493 -96.34 15.98 5.11
CA GLU A 493 -95.50 14.89 5.61
C GLU A 493 -94.22 14.74 4.78
N ILE A 494 -94.33 14.76 3.45
CA ILE A 494 -93.15 14.74 2.56
C ILE A 494 -92.29 15.99 2.78
N LYS A 495 -92.90 17.17 2.95
CA LYS A 495 -92.18 18.42 3.24
C LYS A 495 -91.33 18.30 4.50
N SER A 496 -91.88 17.72 5.56
CA SER A 496 -91.16 17.48 6.82
C SER A 496 -89.97 16.53 6.62
N LEU A 497 -90.16 15.43 5.88
CA LEU A 497 -89.09 14.48 5.56
C LEU A 497 -87.97 15.10 4.72
N ILE A 498 -88.32 15.90 3.70
CA ILE A 498 -87.34 16.57 2.84
C ILE A 498 -86.60 17.67 3.60
N THR A 499 -87.27 18.40 4.48
CA THR A 499 -86.63 19.40 5.36
C THR A 499 -85.59 18.72 6.26
N THR A 500 -85.97 17.63 6.91
CA THR A 500 -85.06 16.85 7.77
C THR A 500 -83.88 16.29 6.97
N SER A 501 -84.15 15.76 5.77
CA SER A 501 -83.10 15.25 4.87
C SER A 501 -82.15 16.37 4.43
N GLY A 502 -82.66 17.57 4.15
CA GLY A 502 -81.87 18.75 3.82
C GLY A 502 -80.93 19.17 4.96
N GLU A 503 -81.40 19.14 6.21
CA GLU A 503 -80.55 19.39 7.39
C GLU A 503 -79.43 18.35 7.53
N GLN A 504 -79.75 17.07 7.33
CA GLN A 504 -78.77 15.98 7.36
C GLN A 504 -77.72 16.10 6.25
N VAL A 505 -78.14 16.43 5.02
CA VAL A 505 -77.23 16.66 3.89
C VAL A 505 -76.33 17.86 4.17
N LYS A 506 -76.87 18.97 4.70
CA LYS A 506 -76.06 20.13 5.09
C LYS A 506 -75.01 19.79 6.15
N SER A 507 -75.38 18.99 7.15
CA SER A 507 -74.41 18.48 8.12
C SER A 507 -73.35 17.58 7.48
N GLY A 508 -73.75 16.73 6.52
CA GLY A 508 -72.85 15.88 5.76
C GLY A 508 -71.85 16.69 4.93
N VAL A 509 -72.29 17.72 4.22
CA VAL A 509 -71.42 18.64 3.46
C VAL A 509 -70.37 19.27 4.38
N ASN A 510 -70.76 19.74 5.57
CA ASN A 510 -69.82 20.31 6.54
C ASN A 510 -68.77 19.30 7.01
N LEU A 511 -69.16 18.07 7.36
CA LEU A 511 -68.23 17.03 7.83
C LEU A 511 -67.24 16.61 6.73
N VAL A 512 -67.73 16.43 5.50
CA VAL A 512 -66.88 16.09 4.34
C VAL A 512 -65.95 17.26 4.00
N GLY A 513 -66.42 18.50 4.11
CA GLY A 513 -65.60 19.71 3.96
C GLY A 513 -64.47 19.80 4.99
N GLN A 514 -64.76 19.55 6.26
CA GLN A 514 -63.73 19.48 7.33
C GLN A 514 -62.72 18.36 7.06
N THR A 515 -63.18 17.21 6.55
CA THR A 515 -62.31 16.10 6.13
C THR A 515 -61.38 16.53 4.99
N GLY A 516 -61.88 17.31 4.03
CA GLY A 516 -61.08 17.88 2.95
C GLY A 516 -59.96 18.80 3.43
N ILE A 517 -60.26 19.68 4.41
CA ILE A 517 -59.26 20.56 5.03
C ILE A 517 -58.18 19.73 5.74
N ALA A 518 -58.56 18.74 6.54
CA ALA A 518 -57.61 17.87 7.24
C ALA A 518 -56.72 17.08 6.26
N LEU A 519 -57.26 16.60 5.13
CA LEU A 519 -56.46 15.95 4.10
C LEU A 519 -55.47 16.92 3.42
N GLN A 520 -55.86 18.18 3.21
CA GLN A 520 -54.97 19.21 2.67
C GLN A 520 -53.76 19.45 3.60
N GLU A 521 -54.00 19.50 4.92
CA GLU A 521 -52.93 19.60 5.93
C GLU A 521 -52.02 18.37 5.90
N ILE A 522 -52.57 17.16 5.80
CA ILE A 522 -51.79 15.92 5.67
C ILE A 522 -50.90 15.97 4.42
N VAL A 523 -51.42 16.41 3.27
CA VAL A 523 -50.60 16.55 2.04
C VAL A 523 -49.42 17.48 2.29
N SER A 524 -49.64 18.64 2.93
CA SER A 524 -48.57 19.58 3.27
C SER A 524 -47.53 18.98 4.22
N HIS A 525 -47.94 18.24 5.25
CA HIS A 525 -47.02 17.56 6.15
C HIS A 525 -46.21 16.47 5.45
N VAL A 526 -46.83 15.69 4.57
CA VAL A 526 -46.12 14.65 3.80
C VAL A 526 -45.11 15.27 2.85
N GLU A 527 -45.41 16.42 2.25
CA GLU A 527 -44.47 17.17 1.43
C GLU A 527 -43.26 17.67 2.25
N GLU A 528 -43.48 18.17 3.46
CA GLU A 528 -42.39 18.56 4.36
C GLU A 528 -41.51 17.36 4.75
N ILE A 529 -42.13 16.21 5.07
CA ILE A 529 -41.41 14.96 5.37
C ILE A 529 -40.57 14.54 4.16
N ASN A 530 -41.12 14.59 2.95
CA ASN A 530 -40.40 14.25 1.72
C ASN A 530 -39.14 15.10 1.54
N ASN A 531 -39.24 16.41 1.77
CA ASN A 531 -38.10 17.32 1.69
C ASN A 531 -37.02 16.98 2.74
N ARG A 532 -37.42 16.66 3.99
CA ARG A 532 -36.48 16.25 5.05
C ARG A 532 -35.78 14.93 4.73
N VAL A 533 -36.51 13.95 4.21
CA VAL A 533 -35.93 12.65 3.81
C VAL A 533 -34.92 12.82 2.67
N ARG A 534 -35.20 13.69 1.68
CA ARG A 534 -34.22 14.02 0.64
C ARG A 534 -32.94 14.64 1.23
N SER A 535 -33.06 15.57 2.17
CA SER A 535 -31.89 16.14 2.84
C SER A 535 -31.07 15.08 3.60
N ILE A 536 -31.73 14.11 4.25
CA ILE A 536 -31.05 12.98 4.90
C ILE A 536 -30.32 12.12 3.87
N ASN A 537 -30.95 11.79 2.74
CA ASN A 537 -30.34 11.00 1.67
C ASN A 537 -29.09 11.70 1.09
N THR A 538 -29.15 13.02 0.87
CA THR A 538 -27.99 13.81 0.45
C THR A 538 -26.87 13.78 1.49
N ALA A 539 -27.18 14.06 2.77
CA ALA A 539 -26.19 14.06 3.84
C ALA A 539 -25.55 12.68 4.05
N ALA A 540 -26.33 11.61 3.96
CA ALA A 540 -25.83 10.24 4.07
C ALA A 540 -24.87 9.89 2.92
N ARG A 541 -25.16 10.32 1.69
CA ARG A 541 -24.24 10.15 0.54
C ARG A 541 -22.94 10.92 0.73
N GLU A 542 -23.01 12.15 1.23
CA GLU A 542 -21.82 12.95 1.56
C GLU A 542 -20.98 12.29 2.66
N GLN A 543 -21.62 11.73 3.69
CA GLN A 543 -20.93 10.97 4.75
C GLN A 543 -20.21 9.74 4.19
N VAL A 544 -20.83 8.98 3.28
CA VAL A 544 -20.17 7.83 2.65
C VAL A 544 -18.90 8.25 1.90
N VAL A 545 -18.95 9.39 1.18
CA VAL A 545 -17.75 9.93 0.51
C VAL A 545 -16.69 10.36 1.52
N GLY A 546 -17.07 11.07 2.58
CA GLY A 546 -16.14 11.48 3.65
C GLY A 546 -15.50 10.28 4.35
N LEU A 547 -16.25 9.20 4.59
CA LEU A 547 -15.70 7.97 5.17
C LEU A 547 -14.71 7.27 4.23
N GLN A 548 -14.90 7.33 2.91
CA GLN A 548 -13.93 6.82 1.95
C GLN A 548 -12.61 7.59 2.01
N GLU A 549 -12.66 8.92 2.16
CA GLU A 549 -11.47 9.76 2.32
C GLU A 549 -10.74 9.45 3.63
N ILE A 550 -11.48 9.32 4.74
CA ILE A 550 -10.92 8.94 6.05
C ILE A 550 -10.27 7.56 5.98
N ASN A 551 -10.91 6.59 5.33
CA ASN A 551 -10.34 5.25 5.14
C ASN A 551 -9.02 5.29 4.36
N GLY A 552 -8.94 6.15 3.34
CA GLY A 552 -7.69 6.42 2.62
C GLY A 552 -6.61 7.02 3.51
N ALA A 553 -6.97 7.97 4.39
CA ALA A 553 -6.04 8.57 5.34
C ALA A 553 -5.52 7.54 6.37
N ILE A 554 -6.38 6.65 6.89
CA ILE A 554 -5.99 5.58 7.81
C ILE A 554 -5.02 4.60 7.14
N THR A 555 -5.27 4.24 5.88
CA THR A 555 -4.33 3.40 5.10
C THR A 555 -2.95 4.07 4.97
N MET A 556 -2.91 5.39 4.79
CA MET A 556 -1.65 6.15 4.73
C MET A 556 -0.94 6.20 6.09
N ILE A 557 -1.69 6.32 7.19
CA ILE A 557 -1.16 6.27 8.55
C ILE A 557 -0.56 4.89 8.81
N ASP A 558 -1.26 3.81 8.47
CA ASP A 558 -0.75 2.43 8.60
C ASP A 558 0.57 2.22 7.86
N GLN A 559 0.65 2.66 6.60
CA GLN A 559 1.91 2.61 5.83
C GLN A 559 3.05 3.40 6.48
N THR A 560 2.74 4.53 7.11
CA THR A 560 3.73 5.35 7.81
C THR A 560 4.16 4.69 9.11
N THR A 561 3.23 4.08 9.85
CA THR A 561 3.51 3.27 11.04
C THR A 561 4.44 2.10 10.71
N GLN A 562 4.19 1.38 9.61
CA GLN A 562 5.06 0.28 9.17
C GLN A 562 6.45 0.77 8.76
N ARG A 563 6.54 1.93 8.06
CA ARG A 563 7.84 2.55 7.76
C ARG A 563 8.58 2.97 9.03
N ASN A 564 7.89 3.51 10.03
CA ASN A 564 8.50 3.83 11.31
C ASN A 564 9.05 2.58 12.01
N ALA A 565 8.31 1.46 11.96
CA ALA A 565 8.79 0.19 12.52
C ALA A 565 10.08 -0.28 11.81
N ALA A 566 10.13 -0.23 10.48
CA ALA A 566 11.33 -0.56 9.73
C ALA A 566 12.50 0.39 10.04
N MET A 567 12.26 1.70 10.14
CA MET A 567 13.28 2.69 10.51
C MET A 567 13.81 2.47 11.93
N VAL A 568 12.96 2.03 12.86
CA VAL A 568 13.35 1.67 14.23
C VAL A 568 14.26 0.45 14.21
N GLU A 569 13.93 -0.60 13.46
CA GLU A 569 14.79 -1.78 13.31
C GLU A 569 16.15 -1.40 12.71
N GLU A 570 16.16 -0.58 11.65
CA GLU A 570 17.40 -0.10 11.03
C GLU A 570 18.24 0.73 12.00
N SER A 571 17.62 1.65 12.75
CA SER A 571 18.30 2.49 13.74
C SER A 571 18.89 1.69 14.90
N ASN A 572 18.17 0.65 15.35
CA ASN A 572 18.67 -0.29 16.36
C ASN A 572 19.86 -1.09 15.84
N ALA A 573 19.77 -1.62 14.61
CA ALA A 573 20.86 -2.35 13.98
C ALA A 573 22.11 -1.48 13.78
N ALA A 574 21.93 -0.24 13.29
CA ALA A 574 23.02 0.72 13.10
C ALA A 574 23.67 1.12 14.43
N SER A 575 22.87 1.35 15.48
CA SER A 575 23.39 1.66 16.81
C SER A 575 24.16 0.49 17.43
N HIS A 576 23.73 -0.74 17.18
CA HIS A 576 24.45 -1.94 17.61
C HIS A 576 25.76 -2.14 16.85
N GLY A 577 25.76 -1.90 15.54
CA GLY A 577 26.96 -1.88 14.71
C GLY A 577 27.99 -0.86 15.22
N LEU A 578 27.57 0.39 15.44
CA LEU A 578 28.42 1.44 16.00
C LEU A 578 28.99 1.05 17.37
N ALA A 579 28.18 0.47 18.26
CA ALA A 579 28.65 0.01 19.56
C ALA A 579 29.74 -1.08 19.43
N THR A 580 29.61 -1.97 18.44
CA THR A 580 30.58 -3.00 18.13
C THR A 580 31.87 -2.41 17.58
N ASP A 581 31.78 -1.54 16.57
CA ASP A 581 32.94 -0.85 15.95
C ASP A 581 33.74 -0.06 16.99
N ILE A 582 33.07 0.58 17.94
CA ILE A 582 33.71 1.33 19.03
C ILE A 582 34.36 0.40 20.05
N ALA A 583 33.75 -0.75 20.35
CA ALA A 583 34.36 -1.75 21.22
C ALA A 583 35.66 -2.29 20.61
N GLU A 584 35.66 -2.59 19.31
CA GLU A 584 36.87 -2.99 18.56
C GLU A 584 37.92 -1.87 18.54
N LEU A 585 37.51 -0.62 18.28
CA LEU A 585 38.41 0.54 18.33
C LEU A 585 39.04 0.72 19.71
N ASN A 586 38.26 0.59 20.79
CA ASN A 586 38.78 0.67 22.16
C ASN A 586 39.79 -0.46 22.43
N GLN A 587 39.52 -1.68 21.98
CA GLN A 587 40.45 -2.80 22.10
C GLN A 587 41.77 -2.56 21.34
N LEU A 588 41.71 -1.88 20.18
CA LEU A 588 42.91 -1.46 19.45
C LEU A 588 43.67 -0.36 20.20
N LEU A 589 42.96 0.59 20.81
CA LEU A 589 43.56 1.68 21.60
C LEU A 589 44.19 1.19 22.90
N GLU A 590 43.65 0.12 23.52
CA GLU A 590 44.22 -0.52 24.71
C GLU A 590 45.63 -1.10 24.49
N GLN A 591 46.03 -1.32 23.24
CA GLN A 591 47.40 -1.71 22.90
C GLN A 591 48.41 -0.58 23.13
N PHE A 592 47.95 0.67 23.28
CA PHE A 592 48.79 1.83 23.50
C PHE A 592 48.67 2.35 24.93
N VAL A 593 49.80 2.56 25.59
CA VAL A 593 49.85 3.24 26.89
C VAL A 593 49.89 4.74 26.62
N VAL A 594 48.81 5.43 27.01
CA VAL A 594 48.62 6.88 26.85
C VAL A 594 48.50 7.49 28.23
N SER A 595 49.03 8.69 28.45
CA SER A 595 48.87 9.34 29.76
C SER A 595 47.40 9.66 29.99
N GLU A 596 46.82 9.22 31.10
CA GLU A 596 45.52 9.72 31.57
C GLU A 596 45.67 11.20 31.92
N ARG A 597 45.40 12.09 30.94
CA ARG A 597 45.21 13.50 31.27
C ARG A 597 43.88 13.63 32.00
N PRO A 598 43.84 14.25 33.19
CA PRO A 598 42.58 14.53 33.86
C PRO A 598 41.76 15.42 32.94
N THR A 599 40.61 14.90 32.50
CA THR A 599 39.60 15.64 31.77
C THR A 599 39.18 16.85 32.61
N THR A 600 39.71 18.04 32.28
CA THR A 600 39.14 19.30 32.72
C THR A 600 37.80 19.49 32.02
N ALA A 601 36.75 18.94 32.61
CA ALA A 601 35.38 19.23 32.24
C ALA A 601 35.12 20.73 32.47
N ALA A 602 35.08 21.51 31.38
CA ALA A 602 34.58 22.88 31.43
C ALA A 602 33.04 22.82 31.55
N PRO A 603 32.43 23.38 32.60
CA PRO A 603 30.98 23.39 32.75
C PRO A 603 30.39 24.38 31.75
N TYR A 604 29.69 23.87 30.73
CA TYR A 604 28.81 24.69 29.91
C TYR A 604 27.60 25.13 30.75
N SER A 605 27.65 26.38 31.21
CA SER A 605 26.52 27.14 31.74
C SER A 605 25.46 27.33 30.65
N ARG A 606 24.31 26.65 30.77
CA ARG A 606 23.09 27.01 30.02
C ARG A 606 22.58 28.36 30.53
N ALA A 607 22.59 29.37 29.66
CA ALA A 607 21.80 30.58 29.87
C ALA A 607 20.31 30.26 29.69
N ALA A 608 19.50 30.77 30.62
CA ALA A 608 18.04 30.62 30.68
C ALA A 608 17.31 31.47 29.63
#